data_AF-A0A953UBD0-F1
#
_entry.id   AF-A0A953UBD0-F1
#
_cell.length_a   1.000
_cell.length_b   1.000
_cell.length_c   1.000
_cell.angle_alpha   90.00
_cell.angle_beta   90.00
_cell.angle_gamma   90.00
#
_symmetry.space_group_name_H-M   'P 1'
#
loop_
_entity.id
_entity.type
_entity.pdbx_description
1 polymer ?
#
loop_
_entity_poly.entity_id
_entity_poly.type
_entity_poly.pdbx_seq_one_letter_code
_entity_poly.pdbx_strand_id
1 'polypeptide(L)'
;MHTRRELLAIAAGLAAGRLYAGNSDFWNKKDPSEWSSQEIEQLTTKSPWSKEVAASVPAEYGRRGGPSVGSGGGPGSPPVGGPIPGVGGIGGIGGIGGMGGGRPAGGGGRNPVDSFKGTIRWESAKPMLDAMKSRVPEAFTNHYVISVSGIPLSGRYGRSEDEDTNLDRLKGVTFLEPRGKRDLQPGIVQQQASSTGSVLFGFSKEMLMLTENDKEVLFSTTFGRVNLKAKFVLKDMMYHGQLAV
;
A
#
# COMPACT_ATOMS: atom_id res chain seq x y z
N MET A 1 48.44 36.03 20.19
CA MET A 1 47.38 36.13 19.16
C MET A 1 47.21 34.75 18.53
N HIS A 2 46.20 33.99 18.96
CA HIS A 2 45.82 32.73 18.31
C HIS A 2 44.31 32.70 18.10
N THR A 3 43.94 32.89 16.85
CA THR A 3 42.60 32.78 16.28
C THR A 3 42.14 31.32 16.40
N ARG A 4 41.02 31.08 17.07
CA ARG A 4 40.33 29.77 17.08
C ARG A 4 38.92 29.94 16.54
N ARG A 5 38.82 29.95 15.21
CA ARG A 5 37.59 29.67 14.48
C ARG A 5 37.58 28.18 14.19
N GLU A 6 36.84 27.37 14.95
CA GLU A 6 36.42 26.04 14.49
C GLU A 6 34.98 25.74 14.92
N LEU A 7 34.16 25.64 13.88
CA LEU A 7 32.84 25.04 13.72
C LEU A 7 32.19 24.29 14.90
N LEU A 8 31.03 24.79 15.34
CA LEU A 8 29.96 23.98 15.92
C LEU A 8 29.14 23.36 14.78
N ALA A 9 29.40 22.09 14.48
CA ALA A 9 28.48 21.23 13.74
C ALA A 9 28.03 20.11 14.70
N ILE A 10 26.95 20.36 15.45
CA ILE A 10 26.29 19.28 16.20
C ILE A 10 25.22 18.69 15.30
N ALA A 11 25.42 17.40 15.02
CA ALA A 11 24.65 16.57 14.13
C ALA A 11 23.15 16.54 14.47
N ALA A 12 22.33 16.72 13.43
CA ALA A 12 20.96 16.24 13.41
C ALA A 12 20.99 14.70 13.41
N GLY A 13 20.83 14.08 14.57
CA GLY A 13 20.84 12.64 14.75
C GLY A 13 19.55 12.13 15.41
N LEU A 14 18.67 11.58 14.58
CA LEU A 14 17.68 10.54 14.90
C LEU A 14 16.82 10.72 16.18
N ALA A 15 15.66 11.34 16.03
CA ALA A 15 14.54 11.17 16.95
C ALA A 15 13.21 10.95 16.20
N ALA A 16 13.18 10.03 15.23
CA ALA A 16 11.92 9.53 14.64
C ALA A 16 11.41 8.30 15.42
N GLY A 17 11.46 8.34 16.75
CA GLY A 17 11.22 7.15 17.56
C GLY A 17 10.81 7.39 18.99
N ARG A 18 10.07 8.47 19.31
CA ARG A 18 9.38 8.65 20.61
C ARG A 18 8.18 9.63 20.54
N LEU A 19 7.29 9.51 19.56
CA LEU A 19 6.05 10.33 19.55
C LEU A 19 4.85 9.70 20.26
N TYR A 20 5.00 8.53 20.89
CA TYR A 20 3.87 7.88 21.57
C TYR A 20 3.76 8.23 23.07
N ALA A 21 4.86 8.65 23.72
CA ALA A 21 5.01 8.65 25.18
C ALA A 21 4.13 9.61 26.03
N GLY A 22 3.11 10.28 25.48
CA GLY A 22 2.23 11.18 26.25
C GLY A 22 0.88 10.58 26.66
N ASN A 23 0.30 9.71 25.83
CA ASN A 23 -1.05 9.16 26.03
C ASN A 23 -1.20 7.70 25.53
N SER A 24 -0.13 7.10 25.02
CA SER A 24 -0.15 5.84 24.25
C SER A 24 -0.06 4.55 25.07
N ASP A 25 -0.44 4.54 26.35
CA ASP A 25 -0.38 3.31 27.15
C ASP A 25 -1.69 3.08 27.89
N PHE A 26 -2.79 3.70 27.45
CA PHE A 26 -4.08 3.50 28.09
C PHE A 26 -4.47 2.02 28.09
N TRP A 27 -4.09 1.25 27.06
CA TRP A 27 -4.30 -0.19 26.99
C TRP A 27 -3.59 -0.95 28.12
N ASN A 28 -2.50 -0.43 28.69
CA ASN A 28 -1.83 -1.04 29.84
C ASN A 28 -2.36 -0.55 31.20
N LYS A 29 -3.11 0.55 31.22
CA LYS A 29 -3.48 1.28 32.44
C LYS A 29 -4.97 1.22 32.77
N LYS A 30 -5.82 1.12 31.76
CA LYS A 30 -7.28 1.14 31.88
C LYS A 30 -7.85 -0.24 31.60
N ASP A 31 -8.99 -0.53 32.21
CA ASP A 31 -9.77 -1.71 31.84
C ASP A 31 -10.33 -1.54 30.41
N PRO A 32 -10.35 -2.60 29.57
CA PRO A 32 -10.91 -2.52 28.22
C PRO A 32 -12.35 -2.01 28.14
N SER A 33 -13.15 -2.20 29.18
CA SER A 33 -14.52 -1.68 29.25
C SER A 33 -14.59 -0.16 29.38
N GLU A 34 -13.49 0.49 29.79
CA GLU A 34 -13.39 1.94 29.99
C GLU A 34 -12.78 2.68 28.79
N TRP A 35 -12.39 1.96 27.72
CA TRP A 35 -11.80 2.58 26.54
C TRP A 35 -12.85 3.37 25.76
N SER A 36 -12.52 4.64 25.51
CA SER A 36 -13.34 5.50 24.65
C SER A 36 -13.23 5.08 23.18
N SER A 37 -14.19 5.52 22.35
CA SER A 37 -14.14 5.25 20.91
C SER A 37 -12.88 5.79 20.23
N GLN A 38 -12.35 6.93 20.69
CA GLN A 38 -11.12 7.52 20.16
C GLN A 38 -9.89 6.68 20.52
N GLU A 39 -9.86 6.13 21.74
CA GLU A 39 -8.81 5.22 22.19
C GLU A 39 -8.85 3.90 21.39
N ILE A 40 -10.04 3.35 21.16
CA ILE A 40 -10.22 2.18 20.29
C ILE A 40 -9.75 2.47 18.86
N GLU A 41 -10.12 3.62 18.29
CA GLU A 41 -9.65 4.03 16.96
C GLU A 41 -8.11 4.14 16.94
N GLN A 42 -7.51 4.78 17.94
CA GLN A 42 -6.06 4.88 18.06
C GLN A 42 -5.40 3.49 18.14
N LEU A 43 -5.92 2.58 18.96
CA LEU A 43 -5.39 1.23 19.11
C LEU A 43 -5.50 0.42 17.81
N THR A 44 -6.61 0.55 17.10
CA THR A 44 -6.92 -0.24 15.89
C THR A 44 -6.36 0.35 14.60
N THR A 45 -5.74 1.53 14.65
CA THR A 45 -5.10 2.20 13.50
C THR A 45 -3.62 2.52 13.73
N LYS A 46 -3.25 2.99 14.92
CA LYS A 46 -1.94 3.57 15.24
C LYS A 46 -1.39 3.06 16.58
N SER A 47 -1.01 1.80 16.62
CA SER A 47 -0.52 1.14 17.83
C SER A 47 0.67 0.22 17.56
N PRO A 48 1.26 -0.38 18.61
CA PRO A 48 2.25 -1.45 18.42
C PRO A 48 1.71 -2.59 17.53
N TRP A 49 0.41 -2.89 17.61
CA TRP A 49 -0.28 -3.95 16.87
C TRP A 49 -0.92 -3.51 15.55
N SER A 50 -0.96 -2.21 15.24
CA SER A 50 -1.59 -1.70 14.02
C SER A 50 -0.73 -0.66 13.31
N LYS A 51 -0.43 -0.91 12.04
CA LYS A 51 0.40 -0.05 11.18
C LYS A 51 -0.40 0.45 9.99
N GLU A 52 -0.51 1.77 9.86
CA GLU A 52 -0.93 2.39 8.61
C GLU A 52 0.18 2.23 7.56
N VAL A 53 -0.20 1.79 6.36
CA VAL A 53 0.70 1.62 5.22
C VAL A 53 0.18 2.39 4.02
N ALA A 54 1.06 3.10 3.35
CA ALA A 54 0.75 3.72 2.07
C ALA A 54 1.01 2.69 0.96
N ALA A 55 -0.05 2.32 0.24
CA ALA A 55 0.05 1.55 -0.98
C ALA A 55 0.25 2.50 -2.16
N SER A 56 1.47 2.60 -2.65
CA SER A 56 1.76 3.21 -3.95
C SER A 56 1.94 2.10 -4.98
N VAL A 57 1.23 2.20 -6.10
CA VAL A 57 1.57 1.41 -7.28
C VAL A 57 2.81 2.07 -7.88
N PRO A 58 3.95 1.38 -8.00
CA PRO A 58 5.10 1.93 -8.72
C PRO A 58 4.63 2.35 -10.11
N ALA A 59 4.91 3.59 -10.50
CA ALA A 59 4.59 4.09 -11.82
C ALA A 59 5.48 3.38 -12.86
N GLU A 60 5.15 2.13 -13.18
CA GLU A 60 5.87 1.36 -14.18
C GLU A 60 5.44 1.84 -15.57
N TYR A 61 6.26 2.74 -16.11
CA TYR A 61 6.47 3.01 -17.53
C TYR A 61 5.22 3.05 -18.42
N GLY A 62 4.34 4.00 -18.14
CA GLY A 62 3.56 4.69 -19.16
C GLY A 62 4.44 5.61 -20.03
N ARG A 63 5.52 5.07 -20.63
CA ARG A 63 6.36 5.75 -21.62
C ARG A 63 6.76 4.77 -22.72
N ARG A 64 5.79 4.25 -23.45
CA ARG A 64 5.99 3.93 -24.88
C ARG A 64 5.66 5.17 -25.71
N GLY A 65 6.29 6.29 -25.37
CA GLY A 65 6.46 7.41 -26.29
C GLY A 65 7.73 7.09 -27.08
N GLY A 66 7.56 6.33 -28.17
CA GLY A 66 8.67 6.11 -29.11
C GLY A 66 9.17 7.47 -29.63
N PRO A 67 10.49 7.65 -29.82
CA PRO A 67 11.02 8.90 -30.31
C PRO A 67 10.37 9.29 -31.64
N SER A 68 9.85 10.51 -31.69
CA SER A 68 9.63 11.24 -32.94
C SER A 68 10.98 11.34 -33.64
N VAL A 69 11.23 10.44 -34.60
CA VAL A 69 12.31 10.62 -35.56
C VAL A 69 11.77 11.55 -36.62
N GLY A 70 11.95 12.85 -36.38
CA GLY A 70 12.07 13.80 -37.48
C GLY A 70 13.29 13.40 -38.28
N SER A 71 13.09 12.74 -39.43
CA SER A 71 14.14 12.55 -40.44
C SER A 71 13.76 13.41 -41.63
N GLY A 72 14.44 14.55 -41.74
CA GLY A 72 14.46 15.32 -42.97
C GLY A 72 15.21 14.59 -44.08
N GLY A 73 14.89 14.97 -45.33
CA GLY A 73 15.87 15.16 -46.39
C GLY A 73 16.33 13.96 -47.24
N GLY A 74 15.52 13.61 -48.26
CA GLY A 74 15.89 13.15 -49.63
C GLY A 74 16.89 11.98 -49.84
N PRO A 75 17.28 11.62 -51.09
CA PRO A 75 16.72 11.97 -52.40
C PRO A 75 16.45 10.74 -53.32
N GLY A 76 15.57 10.90 -54.32
CA GLY A 76 15.68 10.19 -55.60
C GLY A 76 14.80 8.95 -55.83
N SER A 77 13.70 9.15 -56.56
CA SER A 77 13.20 8.20 -57.58
C SER A 77 12.30 8.95 -58.57
N PRO A 78 12.37 8.66 -59.89
CA PRO A 78 11.91 9.56 -60.96
C PRO A 78 10.39 9.50 -61.22
N PRO A 79 9.82 10.51 -61.92
CA PRO A 79 8.38 10.63 -62.13
C PRO A 79 7.96 9.74 -63.30
N VAL A 80 6.95 8.90 -63.11
CA VAL A 80 6.23 8.26 -64.22
C VAL A 80 4.94 9.05 -64.44
N GLY A 81 4.86 9.68 -65.61
CA GLY A 81 3.81 10.59 -66.01
C GLY A 81 2.52 9.92 -66.47
N GLY A 82 1.48 10.76 -66.52
CA GLY A 82 0.24 10.52 -67.24
C GLY A 82 -0.59 11.82 -67.23
N PRO A 83 -0.90 12.43 -68.39
CA PRO A 83 -1.66 13.67 -68.45
C PRO A 83 -3.16 13.38 -68.37
N ILE A 84 -3.90 14.14 -67.56
CA ILE A 84 -5.36 14.30 -67.72
C ILE A 84 -5.61 15.73 -68.17
N PRO A 85 -5.94 15.97 -69.45
CA PRO A 85 -6.38 17.26 -69.95
C PRO A 85 -7.90 17.46 -69.78
N GLY A 86 -8.29 18.65 -69.32
CA GLY A 86 -9.60 19.25 -69.66
C GLY A 86 -10.54 19.52 -68.47
N VAL A 87 -11.20 20.69 -68.53
CA VAL A 87 -12.12 21.33 -67.56
C VAL A 87 -11.36 22.11 -66.47
N GLY A 88 -11.20 23.44 -66.48
CA GLY A 88 -12.04 24.52 -67.00
C GLY A 88 -12.97 25.05 -65.90
N GLY A 89 -12.61 26.16 -65.22
CA GLY A 89 -13.56 26.86 -64.33
C GLY A 89 -12.98 27.61 -63.12
N ILE A 90 -12.57 28.85 -63.35
CA ILE A 90 -12.84 30.08 -62.58
C ILE A 90 -13.34 29.95 -61.11
N GLY A 91 -12.60 30.59 -60.20
CA GLY A 91 -13.14 31.52 -59.18
C GLY A 91 -13.70 30.93 -57.88
N GLY A 92 -13.21 31.44 -56.73
CA GLY A 92 -13.84 31.17 -55.44
C GLY A 92 -12.99 31.44 -54.21
N ILE A 93 -12.55 32.69 -54.03
CA ILE A 93 -12.17 33.19 -52.70
C ILE A 93 -13.48 33.50 -51.97
N GLY A 94 -13.72 32.85 -50.83
CA GLY A 94 -14.72 33.33 -49.87
C GLY A 94 -15.56 32.25 -49.19
N GLY A 95 -15.31 32.07 -47.90
CA GLY A 95 -16.39 32.02 -46.90
C GLY A 95 -16.96 30.65 -46.50
N ILE A 96 -16.36 30.04 -45.47
CA ILE A 96 -17.05 29.25 -44.43
C ILE A 96 -16.23 29.52 -43.14
N GLY A 97 -16.67 30.20 -42.09
CA GLY A 97 -18.01 30.25 -41.51
C GLY A 97 -18.15 29.16 -40.45
N GLY A 98 -17.74 29.41 -39.20
CA GLY A 98 -18.27 28.64 -38.07
C GLY A 98 -17.29 28.28 -36.93
N MET A 99 -17.69 28.73 -35.74
CA MET A 99 -17.58 28.05 -34.44
C MET A 99 -16.27 28.10 -33.62
N GLY A 100 -16.40 28.72 -32.45
CA GLY A 100 -15.73 28.32 -31.19
C GLY A 100 -14.51 29.16 -30.86
N GLY A 101 -14.58 30.22 -30.06
CA GLY A 101 -15.15 30.17 -28.70
C GLY A 101 -14.20 29.36 -27.82
N GLY A 102 -13.32 30.06 -27.11
CA GLY A 102 -12.15 29.49 -26.47
C GLY A 102 -12.43 28.34 -25.51
N ARG A 103 -11.44 27.45 -25.38
CA ARG A 103 -11.16 26.79 -24.11
C ARG A 103 -9.65 26.80 -23.88
N PRO A 104 -9.20 27.24 -22.69
CA PRO A 104 -7.79 27.22 -22.36
C PRO A 104 -7.29 25.79 -22.40
N ALA A 105 -6.02 25.65 -22.75
CA ALA A 105 -5.25 24.43 -22.56
C ALA A 105 -5.44 23.93 -21.12
N GLY A 106 -6.42 23.05 -20.95
CA GLY A 106 -6.67 22.33 -19.72
C GLY A 106 -5.54 21.33 -19.57
N GLY A 107 -4.47 21.77 -18.90
CA GLY A 107 -3.54 20.90 -18.22
C GLY A 107 -4.31 20.04 -17.23
N GLY A 108 -4.97 19.00 -17.72
CA GLY A 108 -5.36 17.85 -16.94
C GLY A 108 -4.08 17.10 -16.61
N GLY A 109 -3.31 17.65 -15.67
CA GLY A 109 -2.35 16.86 -14.93
C GLY A 109 -3.10 15.65 -14.41
N ARG A 110 -2.88 14.50 -15.04
CA ARG A 110 -3.26 13.23 -14.44
C ARG A 110 -2.51 13.20 -13.12
N ASN A 111 -3.25 13.41 -12.03
CA ASN A 111 -2.71 13.26 -10.68
C ASN A 111 -1.98 11.92 -10.63
N PRO A 112 -0.66 11.90 -10.36
CA PRO A 112 0.09 10.67 -10.30
C PRO A 112 -0.37 9.86 -9.10
N VAL A 113 -0.88 8.66 -9.37
CA VAL A 113 -1.06 7.53 -8.44
C VAL A 113 -2.06 7.77 -7.31
N ASP A 114 -3.23 7.11 -7.37
CA ASP A 114 -4.10 6.95 -6.21
C ASP A 114 -3.30 6.21 -5.12
N SER A 115 -2.71 6.96 -4.18
CA SER A 115 -2.09 6.37 -3.00
C SER A 115 -3.19 5.92 -2.05
N PHE A 116 -3.27 4.62 -1.79
CA PHE A 116 -4.27 4.07 -0.88
C PHE A 116 -3.69 4.00 0.53
N LYS A 117 -4.52 4.30 1.53
CA LYS A 117 -4.16 4.11 2.95
C LYS A 117 -4.70 2.77 3.38
N GLY A 118 -3.80 1.81 3.53
CA GLY A 118 -4.10 0.52 4.13
C GLY A 118 -3.78 0.49 5.61
N THR A 119 -4.31 -0.49 6.32
CA THR A 119 -3.91 -0.81 7.69
C THR A 119 -3.57 -2.29 7.78
N ILE A 120 -2.40 -2.59 8.35
CA ILE A 120 -1.96 -3.95 8.68
C ILE A 120 -2.03 -4.11 10.20
N ARG A 121 -2.77 -5.12 10.65
CA ARG A 121 -3.13 -5.23 12.06
C ARG A 121 -3.04 -6.64 12.60
N TRP A 122 -2.53 -6.78 13.81
CA TRP A 122 -2.40 -8.06 14.50
C TRP A 122 -3.71 -8.43 15.23
N GLU A 123 -4.68 -8.96 14.49
CA GLU A 123 -6.04 -9.27 14.98
C GLU A 123 -6.08 -10.28 16.13
N SER A 124 -5.14 -11.23 16.19
CA SER A 124 -5.11 -12.22 17.28
C SER A 124 -4.57 -11.68 18.60
N ALA A 125 -4.06 -10.45 18.62
CA ALA A 125 -3.52 -9.86 19.84
C ALA A 125 -4.64 -9.53 20.83
N LYS A 126 -4.43 -9.84 22.11
CA LYS A 126 -5.42 -9.60 23.16
C LYS A 126 -6.00 -8.17 23.19
N PRO A 127 -5.23 -7.07 23.13
CA PRO A 127 -5.81 -5.73 23.12
C PRO A 127 -6.69 -5.46 21.89
N MET A 128 -6.40 -6.11 20.76
CA MET A 128 -7.23 -6.00 19.56
C MET A 128 -8.59 -6.69 19.73
N LEU A 129 -8.58 -7.90 20.29
CA LEU A 129 -9.80 -8.65 20.62
C LEU A 129 -10.67 -7.90 21.63
N ASP A 130 -10.05 -7.37 22.67
CA ASP A 130 -10.73 -6.63 23.74
C ASP A 130 -11.36 -5.33 23.21
N ALA A 131 -10.67 -4.62 22.31
CA ALA A 131 -11.16 -3.37 21.72
C ALA A 131 -12.30 -3.58 20.72
N MET A 132 -12.14 -4.53 19.80
CA MET A 132 -13.10 -4.73 18.71
C MET A 132 -14.31 -5.55 19.16
N LYS A 133 -14.24 -6.20 20.33
CA LYS A 133 -15.25 -7.13 20.86
C LYS A 133 -15.65 -8.21 19.84
N SER A 134 -14.80 -8.39 18.83
CA SER A 134 -15.02 -9.23 17.66
C SER A 134 -14.03 -10.37 17.76
N ARG A 135 -14.54 -11.59 17.60
CA ARG A 135 -13.69 -12.78 17.66
C ARG A 135 -13.11 -13.03 16.28
N VAL A 136 -11.83 -13.36 16.27
CA VAL A 136 -11.21 -13.99 15.10
C VAL A 136 -11.96 -15.31 14.83
N PRO A 137 -12.24 -15.66 13.55
CA PRO A 137 -12.95 -16.89 13.23
C PRO A 137 -12.25 -18.13 13.81
N GLU A 138 -13.03 -19.14 14.21
CA GLU A 138 -12.51 -20.36 14.84
C GLU A 138 -11.47 -21.11 13.99
N ALA A 139 -11.55 -20.98 12.66
CA ALA A 139 -10.58 -21.52 11.72
C ALA A 139 -9.14 -21.09 12.03
N PHE A 140 -8.94 -19.91 12.63
CA PHE A 140 -7.63 -19.39 12.99
C PHE A 140 -7.19 -19.70 14.43
N THR A 141 -7.86 -20.64 15.10
CA THR A 141 -7.41 -21.13 16.41
C THR A 141 -5.95 -21.58 16.31
N ASN A 142 -5.11 -21.25 17.31
CA ASN A 142 -3.66 -21.51 17.31
C ASN A 142 -2.87 -20.84 16.17
N HIS A 143 -3.41 -19.78 15.56
CA HIS A 143 -2.69 -18.96 14.59
C HIS A 143 -2.46 -17.54 15.12
N TYR A 144 -1.34 -16.93 14.76
CA TYR A 144 -1.22 -15.48 14.72
C TYR A 144 -2.02 -14.99 13.53
N VAL A 145 -2.93 -14.04 13.74
CA VAL A 145 -3.79 -13.51 12.70
C VAL A 145 -3.41 -12.07 12.42
N ILE A 146 -3.04 -11.81 11.18
CA ILE A 146 -2.76 -10.46 10.68
C ILE A 146 -3.80 -10.13 9.62
N SER A 147 -4.45 -8.98 9.75
CA SER A 147 -5.35 -8.45 8.73
C SER A 147 -4.66 -7.40 7.88
N VAL A 148 -5.06 -7.33 6.61
CA VAL A 148 -4.78 -6.19 5.73
C VAL A 148 -6.11 -5.65 5.24
N SER A 149 -6.29 -4.33 5.38
CA SER A 149 -7.53 -3.63 5.01
C SER A 149 -7.23 -2.30 4.32
N GLY A 150 -8.21 -1.74 3.61
CA GLY A 150 -8.09 -0.43 2.94
C GLY A 150 -7.26 -0.45 1.66
N ILE A 151 -6.94 -1.64 1.14
CA ILE A 151 -6.20 -1.84 -0.10
C ILE A 151 -7.17 -2.31 -1.18
N PRO A 152 -7.30 -1.58 -2.30
CA PRO A 152 -8.10 -2.05 -3.41
C PRO A 152 -7.40 -3.25 -4.02
N LEU A 153 -7.93 -4.41 -3.70
CA LEU A 153 -7.57 -5.63 -4.37
C LEU A 153 -8.05 -5.49 -5.82
N SER A 154 -7.11 -5.33 -6.75
CA SER A 154 -7.41 -4.94 -8.13
C SER A 154 -8.04 -6.10 -8.88
N GLY A 155 -9.37 -6.05 -8.98
CA GLY A 155 -10.19 -6.98 -9.73
C GLY A 155 -11.59 -6.94 -9.13
N ARG A 156 -12.62 -6.63 -9.92
CA ARG A 156 -14.00 -6.79 -9.47
C ARG A 156 -14.15 -8.23 -8.95
N TYR A 157 -14.31 -8.38 -7.63
CA TYR A 157 -14.57 -9.66 -6.99
C TYR A 157 -15.99 -10.10 -7.37
N GLY A 158 -16.09 -10.71 -8.54
CA GLY A 158 -17.22 -11.58 -8.86
C GLY A 158 -17.19 -12.73 -7.87
N ARG A 159 -18.28 -12.87 -7.11
CA ARG A 159 -18.55 -14.01 -6.23
C ARG A 159 -18.77 -15.26 -7.08
N SER A 160 -17.72 -15.89 -7.61
CA SER A 160 -17.77 -17.23 -8.23
C SER A 160 -16.36 -17.74 -8.54
N GLU A 161 -16.04 -18.95 -8.07
CA GLU A 161 -14.98 -19.89 -8.52
C GLU A 161 -13.49 -19.44 -8.50
N ASP A 162 -13.17 -18.15 -8.64
CA ASP A 162 -11.80 -17.62 -8.69
C ASP A 162 -11.24 -17.17 -7.32
N GLU A 163 -12.06 -17.19 -6.27
CA GLU A 163 -11.67 -16.70 -4.94
C GLU A 163 -10.56 -17.56 -4.32
N ASP A 164 -10.75 -18.88 -4.29
CA ASP A 164 -9.78 -19.83 -3.71
C ASP A 164 -8.42 -19.75 -4.43
N THR A 165 -8.43 -19.67 -5.76
CA THR A 165 -7.21 -19.53 -6.56
C THR A 165 -6.48 -18.22 -6.26
N ASN A 166 -7.21 -17.14 -5.99
CA ASN A 166 -6.61 -15.86 -5.63
C ASN A 166 -6.09 -15.83 -4.19
N LEU A 167 -6.78 -16.47 -3.23
CA LEU A 167 -6.32 -16.59 -1.85
C LEU A 167 -5.08 -17.49 -1.73
N ASP A 168 -5.00 -18.57 -2.52
CA ASP A 168 -3.82 -19.45 -2.55
C ASP A 168 -2.59 -18.73 -3.12
N ARG A 169 -2.76 -17.86 -4.11
CA ARG A 169 -1.66 -17.00 -4.59
C ARG A 169 -1.14 -16.11 -3.46
N LEU A 170 -2.02 -15.57 -2.62
CA LEU A 170 -1.61 -14.73 -1.50
C LEU A 170 -0.77 -15.50 -0.47
N LYS A 171 -1.05 -16.79 -0.23
CA LYS A 171 -0.20 -17.64 0.64
C LYS A 171 1.25 -17.67 0.16
N GLY A 172 1.46 -17.82 -1.15
CA GLY A 172 2.80 -17.92 -1.75
C GLY A 172 3.63 -16.64 -1.73
N VAL A 173 2.98 -15.48 -1.59
CA VAL A 173 3.62 -14.14 -1.60
C VAL A 173 3.53 -13.42 -0.26
N THR A 174 3.09 -14.10 0.79
CA THR A 174 2.90 -13.53 2.12
C THR A 174 3.79 -14.25 3.13
N PHE A 175 4.52 -13.48 3.93
CA PHE A 175 5.49 -14.00 4.88
C PHE A 175 5.41 -13.27 6.22
N LEU A 176 5.67 -14.03 7.28
CA LEU A 176 5.99 -13.54 8.60
C LEU A 176 7.46 -13.88 8.89
N GLU A 177 8.28 -12.85 9.03
CA GLU A 177 9.74 -12.89 9.03
C GLU A 177 10.25 -12.45 10.41
N PRO A 178 10.27 -13.35 11.40
CA PRO A 178 10.88 -13.11 12.71
C PRO A 178 12.40 -12.97 12.60
N ARG A 179 12.99 -12.03 13.33
CA ARG A 179 14.44 -11.79 13.26
C ARG A 179 15.24 -13.02 13.73
N GLY A 180 16.05 -13.57 12.83
CA GLY A 180 16.97 -14.68 13.13
C GLY A 180 16.29 -16.05 13.22
N LYS A 181 15.03 -16.15 12.80
CA LYS A 181 14.26 -17.39 12.69
C LYS A 181 13.89 -17.62 11.22
N ARG A 182 13.34 -18.79 10.91
CA ARG A 182 12.87 -19.12 9.56
C ARG A 182 11.58 -18.37 9.25
N ASP A 183 11.47 -17.85 8.03
CA ASP A 183 10.27 -17.19 7.55
C ASP A 183 9.11 -18.19 7.46
N LEU A 184 7.90 -17.71 7.77
CA LEU A 184 6.69 -18.52 7.81
C LEU A 184 5.64 -17.96 6.86
N GLN A 185 5.10 -18.81 6.00
CA GLN A 185 3.93 -18.50 5.18
C GLN A 185 2.63 -18.76 5.96
N PRO A 186 1.53 -18.08 5.63
CA PRO A 186 0.25 -18.34 6.27
C PRO A 186 -0.29 -19.72 5.84
N GLY A 187 -0.79 -20.49 6.81
CA GLY A 187 -1.51 -21.74 6.53
C GLY A 187 -2.95 -21.49 6.08
N ILE A 188 -3.51 -20.35 6.49
CA ILE A 188 -4.92 -19.98 6.25
C ILE A 188 -4.96 -18.55 5.75
N VAL A 189 -5.72 -18.32 4.68
CA VAL A 189 -6.01 -16.97 4.18
C VAL A 189 -7.51 -16.90 3.91
N GLN A 190 -8.18 -15.88 4.45
CA GLN A 190 -9.62 -15.72 4.30
C GLN A 190 -9.95 -14.26 4.04
N GLN A 191 -10.83 -14.01 3.07
CA GLN A 191 -11.42 -12.69 2.90
C GLN A 191 -12.57 -12.53 3.90
N GLN A 192 -12.54 -11.44 4.67
CA GLN A 192 -13.62 -11.07 5.56
C GLN A 192 -14.57 -10.13 4.80
N ALA A 193 -15.86 -10.49 4.80
CA ALA A 193 -16.91 -9.65 4.24
C ALA A 193 -17.09 -8.39 5.10
N SER A 194 -16.30 -7.36 4.80
CA SER A 194 -16.37 -6.02 5.38
C SER A 194 -16.53 -4.98 4.26
N SER A 195 -17.07 -3.81 4.59
CA SER A 195 -17.32 -2.73 3.61
C SER A 195 -16.05 -2.24 2.90
N THR A 196 -14.87 -2.46 3.50
CA THR A 196 -13.56 -2.08 2.95
C THR A 196 -12.75 -3.25 2.39
N GLY A 197 -13.25 -4.48 2.48
CA GLY A 197 -12.56 -5.70 2.04
C GLY A 197 -11.27 -5.95 2.81
N SER A 198 -11.36 -6.68 3.93
CA SER A 198 -10.18 -7.10 4.71
C SER A 198 -9.80 -8.54 4.39
N VAL A 199 -8.50 -8.83 4.32
CA VAL A 199 -7.96 -10.19 4.18
C VAL A 199 -7.24 -10.57 5.46
N LEU A 200 -7.57 -11.73 6.02
CA LEU A 200 -6.98 -12.31 7.20
C LEU A 200 -5.94 -13.36 6.79
N PHE A 201 -4.78 -13.32 7.44
CA PHE A 201 -3.66 -14.23 7.25
C PHE A 201 -3.34 -14.93 8.56
N GLY A 202 -3.45 -16.26 8.59
CA GLY A 202 -3.20 -17.10 9.75
C GLY A 202 -1.86 -17.81 9.67
N PHE A 203 -0.97 -17.54 10.62
CA PHE A 203 0.35 -18.16 10.75
C PHE A 203 0.38 -19.09 11.97
N SER A 204 0.81 -20.33 11.81
CA SER A 204 0.81 -21.32 12.92
C SER A 204 1.71 -20.88 14.08
N LYS A 205 1.15 -20.81 15.30
CA LYS A 205 1.92 -20.55 16.54
C LYS A 205 2.83 -21.72 16.92
N GLU A 206 2.53 -22.93 16.43
CA GLU A 206 3.35 -24.12 16.68
C GLU A 206 4.63 -24.11 15.84
N MET A 207 4.54 -23.70 14.58
CA MET A 207 5.70 -23.60 13.68
C MET A 207 6.58 -22.39 14.01
N LEU A 208 5.99 -21.34 14.58
CA LEU A 208 6.70 -20.13 14.97
C LEU A 208 6.30 -19.72 16.37
N MET A 209 7.12 -20.04 17.36
CA MET A 209 6.93 -19.55 18.72
C MET A 209 7.59 -18.18 18.86
N LEU A 210 6.78 -17.12 18.96
CA LEU A 210 7.28 -15.76 19.21
C LEU A 210 7.47 -15.50 20.71
N THR A 211 8.57 -14.84 21.03
CA THR A 211 8.98 -14.45 22.37
C THR A 211 9.49 -13.02 22.36
N GLU A 212 9.57 -12.37 23.52
CA GLU A 212 10.10 -11.01 23.64
C GLU A 212 11.54 -10.87 23.11
N ASN A 213 12.31 -11.97 23.18
CA ASN A 213 13.70 -12.02 22.71
C ASN A 213 13.85 -11.94 21.18
N ASP A 214 12.79 -12.17 20.42
CA ASP A 214 12.83 -12.12 18.96
C ASP A 214 12.91 -10.69 18.42
N LYS A 215 12.80 -9.68 19.30
CA LYS A 215 12.93 -8.23 19.05
C LYS A 215 11.87 -7.66 18.11
N GLU A 216 11.82 -8.14 16.88
CA GLU A 216 10.92 -7.68 15.84
C GLU A 216 10.51 -8.80 14.87
N VAL A 217 9.34 -8.62 14.28
CA VAL A 217 8.77 -9.49 13.26
C VAL A 217 8.32 -8.62 12.10
N LEU A 218 8.73 -8.97 10.88
CA LEU A 218 8.30 -8.28 9.66
C LEU A 218 7.20 -9.10 8.99
N PHE A 219 6.03 -8.48 8.81
CA PHE A 219 5.01 -9.01 7.92
C PHE A 219 5.21 -8.40 6.54
N SER A 220 5.15 -9.22 5.50
CA SER A 220 5.19 -8.78 4.11
C SER A 220 4.16 -9.52 3.27
N THR A 221 3.56 -8.82 2.31
CA THR A 221 2.61 -9.39 1.35
C THR A 221 2.58 -8.57 0.06
N THR A 222 2.18 -9.20 -1.03
CA THR A 222 2.05 -8.56 -2.34
C THR A 222 0.63 -8.71 -2.87
N PHE A 223 -0.05 -7.58 -3.07
CA PHE A 223 -1.36 -7.51 -3.72
C PHE A 223 -1.22 -6.96 -5.13
N GLY A 224 -1.24 -7.85 -6.13
CA GLY A 224 -0.99 -7.47 -7.51
C GLY A 224 0.41 -6.85 -7.67
N ARG A 225 0.47 -5.53 -7.89
CA ARG A 225 1.73 -4.77 -8.02
C ARG A 225 2.13 -4.00 -6.76
N VAL A 226 1.32 -4.07 -5.71
CA VAL A 226 1.54 -3.34 -4.47
C VAL A 226 2.22 -4.26 -3.47
N ASN A 227 3.40 -3.87 -3.01
CA ASN A 227 4.10 -4.55 -1.92
C ASN A 227 3.81 -3.84 -0.61
N LEU A 228 3.33 -4.59 0.37
CA LEU A 228 3.03 -4.10 1.70
C LEU A 228 3.97 -4.73 2.71
N LYS A 229 4.47 -3.91 3.64
CA LYS A 229 5.36 -4.34 4.71
C LYS A 229 4.98 -3.65 6.01
N ALA A 230 4.89 -4.41 7.10
CA ALA A 230 4.70 -3.88 8.44
C ALA A 230 5.70 -4.52 9.41
N LYS A 231 6.46 -3.68 10.08
CA LYS A 231 7.39 -4.09 11.13
C LYS A 231 6.71 -3.98 12.49
N PHE A 232 6.71 -5.09 13.22
CA PHE A 232 6.16 -5.23 14.56
C PHE A 232 7.32 -5.38 15.55
N VAL A 233 7.41 -4.47 16.51
CA VAL A 233 8.47 -4.49 17.55
C VAL A 233 7.89 -5.14 18.79
N LEU A 234 8.33 -6.35 19.12
CA LEU A 234 7.67 -7.21 20.12
C LEU A 234 7.73 -6.62 21.54
N LYS A 235 8.83 -5.95 21.88
CA LYS A 235 8.97 -5.24 23.16
C LYS A 235 7.95 -4.08 23.34
N ASP A 236 7.39 -3.58 22.25
CA ASP A 236 6.38 -2.52 22.29
C ASP A 236 4.95 -3.13 22.26
N MET A 237 4.83 -4.41 21.89
CA MET A 237 3.57 -5.17 21.82
C MET A 237 3.24 -5.84 23.16
N MET A 238 3.41 -5.10 24.24
CA MET A 238 3.16 -5.56 25.59
C MET A 238 1.78 -5.09 26.06
N TYR A 239 0.99 -6.04 26.56
CA TYR A 239 -0.34 -5.80 27.10
C TYR A 239 -0.43 -6.40 28.50
N HIS A 240 -0.66 -5.55 29.50
CA HIS A 240 -0.62 -5.89 30.93
C HIS A 240 0.64 -6.68 31.34
N GLY A 241 1.80 -6.26 30.80
CA GLY A 241 3.10 -6.85 31.14
C GLY A 241 3.42 -8.17 30.44
N GLN A 242 2.61 -8.60 29.47
CA GLN A 242 2.85 -9.81 28.68
C GLN A 242 2.87 -9.50 27.19
N LEU A 243 3.71 -10.21 26.43
CA LEU A 243 3.69 -10.14 24.98
C LEU A 243 2.32 -10.58 24.45
N ALA A 244 1.66 -9.71 23.68
CA ALA A 244 0.35 -10.00 23.10
C ALA A 244 0.44 -10.16 21.58
N VAL A 245 0.31 -11.41 21.12
CA VAL A 245 0.35 -11.83 19.72
C VAL A 245 -0.63 -12.97 19.44
#